data_AF-T5AD42-F1
#
_entry.id   AF-T5AD42-F1
#
_cell.length_a   1.000
_cell.length_b   1.000
_cell.length_c   1.000
_cell.angle_alpha   90.00
_cell.angle_beta   90.00
_cell.angle_gamma   90.00
#
_symmetry.space_group_name_H-M   'P 1'
#
loop_
_entity.id
_entity.type
_entity.pdbx_description
1 polymer ?
#
loop_
_entity_poly.entity_id
_entity_poly.type
_entity_poly.pdbx_seq_one_letter_code
_entity_poly.pdbx_strand_id
1 'polypeptide(L)'
;MTARPEVTTRQVYSDDFVILASDGLWDVMSNQDAVACVERWLRARQAGHAETPTAAPSTFAVDSAGYGTWKATPEHFAIEDLDSAAVCLVKNALGGRRRALFCGAMTASAPTSRYMRDDMTVQVVFFRDPYTRHSKPERI
;
A
#
# COMPACT_ATOMS: atom_id res chain seq x y z
N MET A 1 -3.16 -14.57 -28.28
CA MET A 1 -2.64 -13.56 -27.33
C MET A 1 -2.19 -12.36 -28.16
N THR A 2 -2.55 -11.13 -27.75
CA THR A 2 -2.14 -9.89 -28.42
C THR A 2 -1.40 -9.01 -27.42
N ALA A 3 -0.42 -8.24 -27.90
CA ALA A 3 0.33 -7.26 -27.11
C ALA A 3 -0.15 -5.81 -27.36
N ARG A 4 -1.32 -5.64 -27.99
CA ARG A 4 -1.93 -4.30 -28.17
C ARG A 4 -2.44 -3.79 -26.82
N PRO A 5 -2.07 -2.56 -26.41
CA PRO A 5 -2.59 -1.98 -25.18
C PRO A 5 -4.02 -1.46 -25.35
N GLU A 6 -4.75 -1.42 -24.25
CA GLU A 6 -5.94 -0.57 -24.12
C GLU A 6 -5.50 0.83 -23.67
N VAL A 7 -5.96 1.87 -24.35
CA VAL A 7 -5.57 3.26 -24.06
C VAL A 7 -6.77 4.04 -23.53
N THR A 8 -6.63 4.61 -22.34
CA THR A 8 -7.62 5.49 -21.72
C THR A 8 -6.97 6.82 -21.37
N THR A 9 -7.67 7.93 -21.61
CA THR A 9 -7.25 9.28 -21.23
C THR A 9 -8.17 9.81 -20.13
N ARG A 10 -7.59 10.47 -19.13
CA ARG A 10 -8.32 11.13 -18.04
C ARG A 10 -7.74 12.52 -17.80
N GLN A 11 -8.60 13.47 -17.44
CA GLN A 11 -8.17 14.76 -16.92
C GLN A 11 -7.77 14.58 -15.45
N VAL A 12 -6.63 15.17 -15.07
CA VAL A 12 -6.11 15.15 -13.70
C VAL A 12 -6.06 16.56 -13.13
N TYR A 13 -6.20 16.65 -11.82
CA TYR A 13 -6.07 17.87 -11.04
C TYR A 13 -4.86 17.78 -10.12
N SER A 14 -4.43 18.91 -9.55
CA SER A 14 -3.22 18.94 -8.71
C SER A 14 -3.35 18.12 -7.42
N ASP A 15 -4.56 17.99 -6.88
CA ASP A 15 -4.85 17.16 -5.70
C ASP A 15 -4.89 15.65 -5.98
N ASP A 16 -4.85 15.23 -7.25
CA ASP A 16 -4.93 13.84 -7.61
C ASP A 16 -3.58 13.11 -7.38
N PHE A 17 -3.68 11.79 -7.31
CA PHE A 17 -2.54 10.88 -7.39
C PHE A 17 -2.92 9.62 -8.16
N VAL A 18 -1.92 8.87 -8.63
CA VAL A 18 -2.11 7.59 -9.33
C VAL A 18 -1.30 6.51 -8.62
N ILE A 19 -1.93 5.35 -8.43
CA ILE A 19 -1.27 4.11 -8.00
C ILE A 19 -1.19 3.20 -9.21
N LEU A 20 0.04 2.87 -9.64
CA LEU A 20 0.31 1.84 -10.63
C LEU A 20 0.91 0.65 -9.88
N ALA A 21 0.36 -0.54 -10.06
CA ALA A 21 0.91 -1.74 -9.42
C ALA A 21 0.65 -3.01 -10.22
N SER A 22 1.49 -4.03 -10.00
CA SER A 22 1.24 -5.40 -10.46
C SER A 22 0.05 -6.03 -9.72
N ASP A 23 -0.47 -7.11 -10.29
CA ASP A 23 -1.54 -7.95 -9.73
C ASP A 23 -1.24 -8.40 -8.30
N GLY A 24 0.01 -8.68 -7.94
CA GLY A 24 0.39 -9.01 -6.57
C GLY A 24 -0.17 -8.04 -5.51
N LEU A 25 -0.24 -6.73 -5.77
CA LEU A 25 -0.90 -5.78 -4.87
C LEU A 25 -2.43 -5.94 -4.89
N TRP A 26 -3.01 -5.96 -6.08
CA TRP A 26 -4.46 -5.92 -6.30
C TRP A 26 -5.17 -7.23 -5.92
N ASP A 27 -4.43 -8.34 -5.88
CA ASP A 27 -4.89 -9.62 -5.40
C ASP A 27 -5.18 -9.62 -3.91
N VAL A 28 -4.55 -8.73 -3.12
CA VAL A 28 -4.75 -8.66 -1.66
C VAL A 28 -5.35 -7.33 -1.19
N MET A 29 -5.42 -6.31 -2.03
CA MET A 29 -5.92 -4.98 -1.66
C MET A 29 -6.88 -4.43 -2.73
N SER A 30 -8.06 -3.96 -2.31
CA SER A 30 -9.01 -3.34 -3.24
C SER A 30 -8.53 -1.94 -3.67
N ASN A 31 -9.03 -1.45 -4.80
CA ASN A 31 -8.74 -0.09 -5.28
C ASN A 31 -9.08 0.97 -4.21
N GLN A 32 -10.23 0.81 -3.54
CA GLN A 32 -10.70 1.71 -2.49
C GLN A 32 -9.79 1.67 -1.26
N ASP A 33 -9.35 0.48 -0.86
CA ASP A 33 -8.47 0.31 0.29
C ASP A 33 -7.07 0.85 0.02
N ALA A 34 -6.56 0.70 -1.21
CA ALA A 34 -5.29 1.29 -1.62
C ALA A 34 -5.33 2.83 -1.59
N VAL A 35 -6.41 3.42 -2.12
CA VAL A 35 -6.65 4.88 -2.03
C VAL A 35 -6.75 5.32 -0.57
N ALA A 36 -7.53 4.63 0.25
CA ALA A 36 -7.65 4.93 1.68
C ALA A 36 -6.31 4.84 2.43
N CYS A 37 -5.45 3.88 2.06
CA CYS A 37 -4.11 3.76 2.61
C CYS A 37 -3.25 4.98 2.25
N VAL A 38 -3.24 5.41 0.98
CA VAL A 38 -2.46 6.58 0.53
C VAL A 38 -3.00 7.88 1.13
N GLU A 39 -4.31 8.05 1.25
CA GLU A 39 -4.90 9.22 1.92
C GLU A 39 -4.49 9.29 3.39
N ARG A 40 -4.53 8.16 4.11
CA ARG A 40 -4.11 8.09 5.51
C ARG A 40 -2.61 8.39 5.64
N TRP A 41 -1.80 7.88 4.72
CA TRP A 41 -0.38 8.21 4.63
C TRP A 41 -0.13 9.70 4.39
N LEU A 42 -0.86 10.33 3.47
CA LEU A 42 -0.76 11.76 3.19
C LEU A 42 -1.06 12.59 4.45
N ARG A 43 -2.10 12.22 5.23
CA ARG A 43 -2.44 12.90 6.49
C ARG A 43 -1.33 12.78 7.53
N ALA A 44 -0.83 11.57 7.78
CA ALA A 44 0.27 11.35 8.73
C ALA A 44 1.53 12.11 8.33
N ARG A 45 1.80 12.16 7.03
CA ARG A 45 2.94 12.87 6.48
C ARG A 45 2.82 14.38 6.58
N GLN A 46 1.63 14.94 6.32
CA GLN A 46 1.35 16.36 6.53
C GLN A 46 1.49 16.74 8.02
N ALA A 47 1.07 15.85 8.92
CA ALA A 47 1.26 16.02 10.36
C ALA A 47 2.73 15.85 10.79
N GLY A 48 3.57 15.27 9.94
CA GLY A 48 5.01 15.08 10.18
C GLY A 48 5.33 13.99 11.20
N HIS A 49 4.39 13.10 11.52
CA HIS A 49 4.62 12.00 12.44
C HIS A 49 3.94 10.72 11.94
N ALA A 50 4.70 9.62 11.98
CA ALA A 50 4.15 8.30 11.71
C ALA A 50 3.13 7.92 12.79
N GLU A 51 2.28 6.96 12.47
CA GLU A 51 1.42 6.34 13.47
C GLU A 51 2.23 5.36 14.33
N THR A 52 1.75 5.09 15.54
CA THR A 52 2.27 4.00 16.39
C THR A 52 1.21 2.88 16.46
N PRO A 53 1.07 2.07 15.41
CA PRO A 53 0.03 1.06 15.34
C PRO A 53 0.32 -0.10 16.31
N THR A 54 -0.68 -0.44 17.13
CA THR A 54 -0.64 -1.64 17.96
C THR A 54 -0.79 -2.89 17.09
N ALA A 55 -0.02 -3.94 17.39
CA ALA A 55 -0.11 -5.20 16.67
C ALA A 55 -1.52 -5.81 16.76
N ALA A 56 -2.05 -6.28 15.63
CA ALA A 56 -3.28 -7.04 15.59
C ALA A 56 -3.01 -8.55 15.50
N PRO A 57 -3.95 -9.39 15.96
CA PRO A 57 -3.91 -10.83 15.72
C PRO A 57 -3.73 -11.14 14.24
N SER A 58 -2.93 -12.16 13.95
CA SER A 58 -2.68 -12.62 12.58
C SER A 58 -3.36 -13.97 12.39
N THR A 59 -4.07 -14.12 11.27
CA THR A 59 -4.63 -15.40 10.83
C THR A 59 -4.01 -15.75 9.50
N PHE A 60 -3.38 -16.92 9.42
CA PHE A 60 -2.90 -17.49 8.17
C PHE A 60 -3.93 -18.48 7.67
N ALA A 61 -4.79 -18.03 6.77
CA ALA A 61 -5.70 -18.89 6.03
C ALA A 61 -5.15 -19.09 4.62
N VAL A 62 -5.26 -20.33 4.15
CA VAL A 62 -4.90 -20.72 2.77
C VAL A 62 -6.12 -21.31 2.07
N ASP A 63 -6.19 -21.16 0.76
CA ASP A 63 -7.19 -21.81 -0.07
C ASP A 63 -6.83 -23.27 -0.38
N SER A 64 -7.67 -23.94 -1.18
CA SER A 64 -7.42 -25.33 -1.60
C SER A 64 -6.19 -25.52 -2.49
N ALA A 65 -5.67 -24.44 -3.08
CA ALA A 65 -4.45 -24.44 -3.88
C ALA A 65 -3.21 -24.02 -3.06
N GLY A 66 -3.38 -23.71 -1.77
CA GLY A 66 -2.33 -23.34 -0.84
C GLY A 66 -1.99 -21.85 -0.81
N TYR A 67 -2.71 -21.00 -1.54
CA TYR A 67 -2.47 -19.56 -1.55
C TYR A 67 -3.08 -18.86 -0.34
N GLY A 68 -2.37 -17.87 0.18
CA GLY A 68 -2.88 -17.00 1.23
C GLY A 68 -4.18 -16.28 0.84
N THR A 69 -5.17 -16.27 1.73
CA THR A 69 -6.50 -15.68 1.45
C THR A 69 -6.76 -14.36 2.17
N TRP A 70 -5.75 -13.78 2.81
CA TRP A 70 -5.94 -12.51 3.52
C TRP A 70 -6.24 -11.37 2.55
N LYS A 71 -6.93 -10.36 3.07
CA LYS A 71 -7.10 -9.07 2.42
C LYS A 71 -6.53 -7.98 3.32
N ALA A 72 -6.03 -6.93 2.70
CA ALA A 72 -5.56 -5.72 3.34
C ALA A 72 -6.72 -4.74 3.45
N THR A 73 -7.27 -4.64 4.66
CA THR A 73 -8.41 -3.79 4.98
C THR A 73 -7.97 -2.62 5.87
N PRO A 74 -8.70 -1.49 5.87
CA PRO A 74 -8.29 -0.28 6.59
C PRO A 74 -8.09 -0.46 8.10
N GLU A 75 -8.82 -1.39 8.70
CA GLU A 75 -8.70 -1.80 10.11
C GLU A 75 -7.33 -2.39 10.46
N HIS A 76 -6.58 -2.88 9.48
CA HIS A 76 -5.25 -3.46 9.67
C HIS A 76 -4.13 -2.52 9.23
N PHE A 77 -4.44 -1.32 8.73
CA PHE A 77 -3.40 -0.42 8.27
C PHE A 77 -2.50 0.07 9.41
N ALA A 78 -1.23 0.24 9.05
CA ALA A 78 -0.11 0.73 9.82
C ALA A 78 0.65 1.75 8.96
N ILE A 79 0.61 3.03 9.33
CA ILE A 79 1.27 4.11 8.60
C ILE A 79 2.60 4.44 9.29
N GLU A 80 3.65 3.73 8.90
CA GLU A 80 4.97 3.83 9.52
C GLU A 80 6.01 4.50 8.62
N ASP A 81 5.88 4.34 7.30
CA ASP A 81 6.89 4.74 6.32
C ASP A 81 6.54 6.05 5.63
N LEU A 82 6.79 7.18 6.29
CA LEU A 82 6.48 8.50 5.72
C LEU A 82 7.36 8.89 4.53
N ASP A 83 8.47 8.20 4.30
CA ASP A 83 9.38 8.49 3.17
C ASP A 83 8.86 7.93 1.84
N SER A 84 7.97 6.93 1.86
CA SER A 84 7.45 6.30 0.64
C SER A 84 6.05 5.72 0.80
N ALA A 85 5.08 6.31 0.10
CA ALA A 85 3.72 5.78 0.02
C ALA A 85 3.67 4.38 -0.63
N ALA A 86 4.58 4.08 -1.57
CA ALA A 86 4.66 2.76 -2.18
C ALA A 86 5.09 1.69 -1.18
N VAL A 87 6.09 1.97 -0.34
CA VAL A 87 6.50 1.05 0.74
C VAL A 87 5.37 0.89 1.76
N CYS A 88 4.68 1.99 2.10
CA CYS A 88 3.51 1.95 2.96
C CYS A 88 2.42 1.02 2.40
N LEU A 89 2.10 1.12 1.11
CA LEU A 89 1.13 0.23 0.45
C LEU A 89 1.56 -1.24 0.53
N VAL A 90 2.79 -1.57 0.13
CA VAL A 90 3.29 -2.96 0.10
C VAL A 90 3.27 -3.58 1.50
N LYS A 91 3.71 -2.85 2.54
CA LYS A 91 3.68 -3.37 3.92
C LYS A 91 2.25 -3.60 4.42
N ASN A 92 1.32 -2.72 4.06
CA ASN A 92 -0.09 -2.88 4.43
C ASN A 92 -0.76 -4.03 3.67
N ALA A 93 -0.42 -4.21 2.40
CA ALA A 93 -0.83 -5.36 1.58
C ALA A 93 -0.39 -6.70 2.19
N LEU A 94 0.84 -6.76 2.69
CA LEU A 94 1.44 -7.96 3.27
C LEU A 94 1.10 -8.19 4.75
N GLY A 95 0.35 -7.30 5.40
CA GLY A 95 -0.16 -7.55 6.75
C GLY A 95 -0.39 -6.32 7.60
N GLY A 96 0.28 -5.21 7.32
CA GLY A 96 0.18 -3.97 8.09
C GLY A 96 0.46 -4.22 9.58
N ARG A 97 -0.51 -3.90 10.44
CA ARG A 97 -0.40 -4.15 11.88
C ARG A 97 -0.47 -5.63 12.28
N ARG A 98 -0.83 -6.55 11.37
CA ARG A 98 -0.78 -8.00 11.59
C ARG A 98 0.66 -8.49 11.42
N ARG A 99 1.50 -8.22 12.43
CA ARG A 99 2.96 -8.37 12.31
C ARG A 99 3.42 -9.79 12.04
N ALA A 100 2.77 -10.79 12.63
CA ALA A 100 3.13 -12.17 12.35
C ALA A 100 2.82 -12.54 10.89
N LEU A 101 1.68 -12.08 10.34
CA LEU A 101 1.36 -12.20 8.91
C LEU A 101 2.43 -11.56 8.03
N PHE A 102 2.76 -10.30 8.29
CA PHE A 102 3.78 -9.57 7.54
C PHE A 102 5.15 -10.27 7.58
N CYS A 103 5.61 -10.63 8.78
CA CYS A 103 6.89 -11.32 8.94
C CYS A 103 6.90 -12.69 8.25
N GLY A 104 5.83 -13.48 8.39
CA GLY A 104 5.71 -14.78 7.71
C GLY A 104 5.75 -14.63 6.19
N ALA A 105 4.98 -13.70 5.65
CA ALA A 105 4.97 -13.41 4.22
C ALA A 105 6.35 -12.96 3.72
N MET A 106 7.09 -12.13 4.46
CA MET A 106 8.41 -11.63 4.05
C MET A 106 9.56 -12.62 4.23
N THR A 107 9.47 -13.52 5.21
CA THR A 107 10.53 -14.49 5.54
C THR A 107 10.41 -15.81 4.78
N ALA A 108 9.26 -16.07 4.16
CA ALA A 108 9.09 -17.25 3.31
C ALA A 108 10.08 -17.25 2.14
N SER A 109 10.85 -18.32 2.02
CA SER A 109 11.80 -18.58 0.96
C SER A 109 11.20 -19.43 -0.16
N ALA A 110 11.90 -19.50 -1.29
CA ALA A 110 11.51 -20.40 -2.37
C ALA A 110 11.59 -21.88 -1.92
N PRO A 111 10.64 -22.73 -2.33
CA PRO A 111 9.55 -22.45 -3.27
C PRO A 111 8.27 -21.91 -2.60
N THR A 112 8.20 -21.84 -1.27
CA THR A 112 7.00 -21.45 -0.50
C THR A 112 6.59 -20.00 -0.73
N SER A 113 7.54 -19.10 -1.00
CA SER A 113 7.29 -17.66 -1.15
C SER A 113 6.17 -17.35 -2.13
N ARG A 114 6.09 -18.04 -3.27
CA ARG A 114 5.06 -17.83 -4.32
C ARG A 114 3.62 -18.07 -3.85
N TYR A 115 3.43 -18.86 -2.79
CA TYR A 115 2.11 -19.15 -2.22
C TYR A 115 1.73 -18.18 -1.10
N MET A 116 2.71 -17.43 -0.59
CA MET A 116 2.52 -16.40 0.42
C MET A 116 2.50 -14.98 -0.16
N ARG A 117 3.27 -14.71 -1.21
CA ARG A 117 3.28 -13.41 -1.87
C ARG A 117 3.65 -13.60 -3.32
N ASP A 118 3.04 -12.79 -4.17
CA ASP A 118 3.50 -12.64 -5.54
C ASP A 118 4.55 -11.52 -5.64
N ASP A 119 5.12 -11.35 -6.82
CA ASP A 119 5.97 -10.21 -7.14
C ASP A 119 5.14 -8.91 -7.12
N MET A 120 5.46 -8.03 -6.16
CA MET A 120 4.78 -6.74 -5.99
C MET A 120 5.65 -5.60 -6.49
N THR A 121 5.20 -4.92 -7.54
CA THR A 121 5.75 -3.62 -7.97
C THR A 121 4.69 -2.56 -7.76
N VAL A 122 5.03 -1.45 -7.10
CA VAL A 122 4.11 -0.34 -6.83
C VAL A 122 4.81 0.99 -7.12
N GLN A 123 4.14 1.86 -7.89
CA GLN A 123 4.51 3.24 -8.11
C GLN A 123 3.34 4.14 -7.70
N VAL A 124 3.63 5.13 -6.85
CA VAL A 124 2.67 6.17 -6.48
C VAL A 124 3.16 7.49 -7.06
N VAL A 125 2.37 8.08 -7.95
CA VAL A 125 2.67 9.36 -8.61
C VAL A 125 1.74 10.42 -8.03
N PHE A 126 2.32 11.46 -7.46
CA PHE A 126 1.59 12.62 -6.94
C PHE A 126 1.69 13.78 -7.93
N PHE A 127 0.57 14.42 -8.26
CA PHE A 127 0.58 15.59 -9.15
C PHE A 127 0.83 16.90 -8.40
N ARG A 128 0.66 16.90 -7.07
CA ARG A 128 1.16 17.94 -6.16
C ARG A 128 2.21 17.33 -5.25
N ASP A 129 3.29 18.07 -5.00
CA ASP A 129 4.38 17.63 -4.16
C ASP A 129 3.91 17.37 -2.70
N PRO A 130 3.95 16.11 -2.21
CA PRO A 130 3.59 15.77 -0.84
C PRO A 130 4.72 16.06 0.17
N TYR A 131 5.87 16.59 -0.26
CA TYR A 131 7.00 17.00 0.59
C TYR A 131 6.99 18.51 0.91
N THR A 132 6.31 19.33 0.12
CA THR A 132 6.22 20.78 0.38
C THR A 132 5.49 21.09 1.67
N ARG A 133 6.25 21.48 2.71
CA ARG A 133 5.68 22.14 3.90
C ARG A 133 5.24 23.55 3.49
N HIS A 134 3.95 23.84 3.62
CA HIS A 134 3.50 25.22 3.54
C HIS A 134 4.09 25.96 4.75
N SER A 135 5.13 26.76 4.53
CA SER A 135 5.56 27.76 5.49
C SER A 135 4.36 28.64 5.81
N LYS A 136 4.03 28.81 7.10
CA LYS A 136 3.05 29.81 7.51
C LYS A 136 3.43 31.14 6.85
N PRO A 137 2.49 31.89 6.23
CA PRO A 137 2.81 33.22 5.77
C PRO A 137 3.29 34.04 6.97
N GLU A 138 4.46 34.66 6.85
CA GLU A 138 4.93 35.65 7.81
C GLU A 138 3.87 36.75 7.87
N ARG A 139 3.32 36.97 9.07
CA ARG A 139 2.50 38.15 9.33
C ARG A 139 3.45 39.34 9.37
N ILE A 140 3.42 40.15 8.31
CA ILE A 140 3.91 41.54 8.33
C ILE A 140 2.95 42.37 9.18
#